data_AF-A0A7C6NZB8-F1
#
_entry.id   AF-A0A7C6NZB8-F1
#
_cell.length_a   1.000
_cell.length_b   1.000
_cell.length_c   1.000
_cell.angle_alpha   90.00
_cell.angle_beta   90.00
_cell.angle_gamma   90.00
#
_symmetry.space_group_name_H-M   'P 1'
#
loop_
_entity.id
_entity.type
_entity.pdbx_description
1 polymer ?
#
loop_
_entity_poly.entity_id
_entity_poly.type
_entity_poly.pdbx_seq_one_letter_code
_entity_poly.pdbx_strand_id
1 'polypeptide(L)'
;MMDRIRGKYAAFPLLALAEAYIIFFVGMLLATKPCFWGFLLAVLFVDILFGYWKTAVFVLAIFLPISGLAGLIALPGAGGVKALQLAGRFLCLAIAAIPTAVMEPVGLVRVMNRMGFPRYLTLGMLVTIRFVPYMAEEMMQIRTAMKSRGIRTGWYNPKFLYRALIIPVIIRIINISDLLTVSIETRGFVMKDVKATVYQVPSWSFKDTLYAVLLVLVVVVFSGMGVWHGTG
;
A
#
# COMPACT_ATOMS: atom_id res chain seq x y z
N MET A 1 -9.22 11.71 -1.62
CA MET A 1 -7.99 12.27 -2.25
C MET A 1 -7.14 11.18 -2.92
N MET A 2 -7.06 9.95 -2.36
CA MET A 2 -6.31 8.81 -2.93
C MET A 2 -6.93 8.22 -4.22
N ASP A 3 -8.22 8.42 -4.48
CA ASP A 3 -8.86 7.94 -5.72
C ASP A 3 -8.38 8.64 -6.99
N ARG A 4 -7.75 9.83 -6.85
CA ARG A 4 -7.26 10.64 -7.99
C ARG A 4 -5.89 10.19 -8.50
N ILE A 5 -5.20 9.31 -7.76
CA ILE A 5 -3.83 8.84 -8.06
C ILE A 5 -3.84 7.40 -8.60
N ARG A 6 -4.98 6.70 -8.56
CA ARG A 6 -5.06 5.34 -9.11
C ARG A 6 -4.78 5.35 -10.61
N GLY A 7 -3.80 4.54 -11.01
CA GLY A 7 -3.50 4.26 -12.41
C GLY A 7 -4.74 3.70 -13.12
N LYS A 8 -4.79 3.88 -14.43
CA LYS A 8 -5.92 3.51 -15.30
C LYS A 8 -6.23 1.99 -15.32
N TYR A 9 -5.44 1.18 -14.61
CA TYR A 9 -5.51 -0.27 -14.52
C TYR A 9 -5.42 -0.71 -13.05
N ALA A 10 -6.36 -1.55 -12.62
CA ALA A 10 -6.25 -2.27 -11.36
C ALA A 10 -5.46 -3.55 -11.62
N ALA A 11 -4.18 -3.57 -11.23
CA ALA A 11 -3.36 -4.79 -11.29
C ALA A 11 -3.99 -5.91 -10.46
N PHE A 12 -3.77 -7.16 -10.85
CA PHE A 12 -4.14 -8.29 -10.02
C PHE A 12 -3.43 -8.18 -8.66
N PRO A 13 -4.16 -8.06 -7.53
CA PRO A 13 -3.59 -7.57 -6.27
C PRO A 13 -2.58 -8.53 -5.65
N LEU A 14 -2.73 -9.83 -5.91
CA LEU A 14 -1.78 -10.83 -5.43
C LEU A 14 -0.45 -10.81 -6.21
N LEU A 15 -0.53 -10.50 -7.50
CA LEU A 15 0.61 -10.36 -8.40
C LEU A 15 1.40 -9.10 -8.02
N ALA A 16 0.73 -7.98 -7.79
CA ALA A 16 1.37 -6.75 -7.30
C ALA A 16 2.10 -6.93 -5.96
N LEU A 17 1.54 -7.72 -5.02
CA LEU A 17 2.21 -8.06 -3.76
C LEU A 17 3.44 -8.96 -3.98
N ALA A 18 3.32 -9.99 -4.82
CA ALA A 18 4.42 -10.88 -5.14
C ALA A 18 5.58 -10.12 -5.81
N GLU A 19 5.25 -9.24 -6.76
CA GLU A 19 6.23 -8.41 -7.48
C GLU A 19 6.93 -7.42 -6.56
N ALA A 20 6.19 -6.73 -5.69
CA ALA A 20 6.77 -5.84 -4.69
C ALA A 20 7.76 -6.58 -3.78
N TYR A 21 7.42 -7.80 -3.36
CA TYR A 21 8.31 -8.64 -2.56
C TYR A 21 9.56 -9.05 -3.34
N ILE A 22 9.41 -9.45 -4.61
CA ILE A 22 10.53 -9.82 -5.50
C ILE A 22 11.46 -8.62 -5.72
N ILE A 23 10.92 -7.44 -6.08
CA ILE A 23 11.71 -6.22 -6.28
C ILE A 23 12.47 -5.87 -5.00
N PHE A 24 11.80 -5.94 -3.85
CA PHE A 24 12.41 -5.66 -2.55
C PHE A 24 13.57 -6.61 -2.24
N PHE A 25 13.36 -7.92 -2.34
CA PHE A 25 14.38 -8.92 -2.03
C PHE A 25 15.57 -8.84 -2.99
N VAL A 26 15.30 -8.80 -4.30
CA VAL A 26 16.32 -8.75 -5.35
C VAL A 26 17.09 -7.43 -5.29
N GLY A 27 16.39 -6.31 -5.11
CA GLY A 27 17.01 -5.00 -4.96
C GLY A 27 17.88 -4.91 -3.71
N MET A 28 17.48 -5.52 -2.60
CA MET A 28 18.29 -5.57 -1.38
C MET A 28 19.56 -6.40 -1.56
N LEU A 29 19.49 -7.52 -2.30
CA LEU A 29 20.66 -8.35 -2.62
C LEU A 29 21.64 -7.64 -3.57
N LEU A 30 21.11 -6.95 -4.59
CA LEU A 30 21.91 -6.21 -5.57
C LEU A 30 22.48 -4.89 -5.03
N ALA A 31 22.02 -4.39 -3.88
CA ALA A 31 22.40 -3.09 -3.34
C ALA A 31 23.91 -2.91 -3.08
N THR A 32 24.68 -3.99 -3.02
CA THR A 32 26.14 -3.95 -2.86
C THR A 32 26.89 -3.87 -4.19
N LYS A 33 26.22 -4.16 -5.31
CA LYS A 33 26.80 -4.24 -6.66
C LYS A 33 26.59 -2.93 -7.44
N PRO A 34 27.49 -2.57 -8.37
CA PRO A 34 27.33 -1.39 -9.21
C PRO A 34 26.12 -1.47 -10.16
N CYS A 35 25.65 -2.68 -10.48
CA CYS A 35 24.46 -2.93 -11.32
C CYS A 35 23.13 -2.47 -10.68
N PHE A 36 23.15 -2.10 -9.39
CA PHE A 36 21.96 -1.72 -8.63
C PHE A 36 21.18 -0.55 -9.23
N TRP A 37 21.88 0.51 -9.66
CA TRP A 37 21.24 1.70 -10.23
C TRP A 37 20.55 1.38 -11.56
N GLY A 38 21.15 0.50 -12.38
CA GLY A 38 20.54 0.01 -13.61
C GLY A 38 19.27 -0.79 -13.36
N PHE A 39 19.28 -1.65 -12.33
CA PHE A 39 18.09 -2.40 -11.91
C PHE A 39 16.94 -1.47 -11.50
N LEU A 40 17.21 -0.46 -10.66
CA LEU A 40 16.17 0.50 -10.23
C LEU A 40 15.59 1.29 -11.40
N LEU A 41 16.43 1.76 -12.33
CA LEU A 41 15.97 2.47 -13.51
C LEU A 41 15.14 1.58 -14.43
N ALA A 42 15.52 0.31 -14.59
CA ALA A 42 14.76 -0.65 -15.38
C ALA A 42 13.38 -0.93 -14.77
N VAL A 43 13.29 -1.15 -13.46
CA VAL A 43 12.00 -1.35 -12.76
C VAL A 43 11.11 -0.11 -12.89
N LEU A 44 11.66 1.09 -12.66
CA LEU A 44 10.94 2.34 -12.87
C LEU A 44 10.44 2.51 -14.30
N PHE A 45 11.24 2.11 -15.29
CA PHE A 45 10.85 2.17 -16.69
C PHE A 45 9.64 1.26 -16.98
N VAL A 46 9.65 0.03 -16.44
CA VAL A 46 8.49 -0.87 -16.55
C VAL A 46 7.26 -0.28 -15.85
N ASP A 47 7.41 0.30 -14.65
CA ASP A 47 6.29 0.92 -13.94
C ASP A 47 5.67 2.10 -14.72
N ILE A 48 6.51 2.91 -15.36
CA ILE A 48 6.07 4.03 -16.21
C ILE A 48 5.36 3.51 -17.46
N LEU A 49 5.88 2.47 -18.12
CA LEU A 49 5.31 1.87 -19.33
C LEU A 49 3.88 1.37 -19.12
N PHE A 50 3.60 0.80 -17.94
CA PHE A 50 2.27 0.30 -17.59
C PHE A 50 1.32 1.38 -17.06
N GLY A 51 1.74 2.65 -17.10
CA GLY A 51 0.89 3.81 -16.83
C GLY A 51 0.84 4.23 -15.36
N TYR A 52 1.76 3.74 -14.52
CA TYR A 52 1.87 4.12 -13.11
C TYR A 52 2.68 5.41 -12.88
N TRP A 53 2.90 6.20 -13.93
CA TRP A 53 3.75 7.40 -13.89
C TRP A 53 3.39 8.39 -12.78
N LYS A 54 2.10 8.62 -12.52
CA LYS A 54 1.65 9.54 -11.44
C LYS A 54 2.05 9.04 -10.06
N THR A 55 1.84 7.74 -9.81
CA THR A 55 2.19 7.11 -8.53
C THR A 55 3.70 7.05 -8.38
N ALA A 56 4.43 6.69 -9.45
CA ALA A 56 5.89 6.65 -9.45
C ALA A 56 6.49 8.03 -9.13
N VAL A 57 6.02 9.11 -9.78
CA VAL A 57 6.50 10.48 -9.51
C VAL A 57 6.15 10.92 -8.09
N PHE A 58 4.94 10.62 -7.60
CA PHE A 58 4.54 10.97 -6.24
C PHE A 58 5.36 10.26 -5.17
N VAL A 59 5.57 8.95 -5.33
CA VAL A 59 6.39 8.13 -4.41
C VAL A 59 7.85 8.58 -4.46
N LEU A 60 8.41 8.79 -5.65
CA LEU A 60 9.78 9.30 -5.79
C LEU A 60 9.93 10.68 -5.16
N ALA A 61 9.00 11.60 -5.36
CA ALA A 61 9.08 12.94 -4.79
C ALA A 61 9.13 12.93 -3.25
N ILE A 62 8.45 12.00 -2.60
CA ILE A 62 8.46 11.85 -1.13
C ILE A 62 9.73 11.14 -0.65
N PHE A 63 10.17 10.09 -1.35
CA PHE A 63 11.27 9.25 -0.87
C PHE A 63 12.67 9.73 -1.28
N LEU A 64 12.80 10.57 -2.32
CA LEU A 64 14.07 11.15 -2.74
C LEU A 64 14.74 12.00 -1.65
N PRO A 65 14.06 12.91 -0.92
CA PRO A 65 14.68 13.63 0.20
C PRO A 65 15.04 12.71 1.38
N ILE A 66 14.21 11.69 1.66
CA ILE A 66 14.45 10.72 2.73
C ILE A 66 15.70 9.89 2.42
N SER A 67 15.82 9.42 1.19
CA SER A 67 16.98 8.70 0.67
C SER A 67 18.25 9.56 0.71
N GLY A 68 18.16 10.82 0.28
CA GLY A 68 19.28 11.76 0.32
C GLY A 68 19.77 12.02 1.74
N LEU A 69 18.86 12.22 2.69
CA LEU A 69 19.18 12.41 4.11
C LEU A 69 19.85 11.16 4.71
N ALA A 70 19.32 9.97 4.40
CA ALA A 70 19.92 8.72 4.85
C ALA A 70 21.35 8.53 4.32
N GLY A 71 21.60 8.90 3.06
CA GLY A 71 22.95 8.90 2.48
C GLY A 71 23.89 9.90 3.18
N LEU A 72 23.43 11.13 3.41
CA LEU A 72 24.23 12.18 4.07
C LEU A 72 24.68 11.77 5.48
N ILE A 73 23.80 11.14 6.27
CA ILE A 73 24.13 10.66 7.63
C ILE A 73 25.21 9.57 7.59
N ALA A 74 25.28 8.78 6.52
CA ALA A 74 26.25 7.69 6.38
C ALA A 74 27.62 8.13 5.84
N LEU A 75 27.74 9.35 5.30
CA LEU A 75 29.00 9.87 4.73
C LEU A 75 30.19 9.88 5.70
N PRO A 76 30.03 10.30 6.97
CA PRO A 76 31.17 10.41 7.89
C PRO A 76 31.76 9.06 8.33
N GLY A 77 30.97 7.97 8.29
CA GLY A 77 31.37 6.67 8.85
C GLY A 77 31.67 5.56 7.84
N ALA A 78 31.08 5.60 6.64
CA ALA A 78 31.10 4.48 5.70
C ALA A 78 31.79 4.77 4.36
N GLY A 79 32.13 6.04 4.08
CA GLY A 79 32.66 6.49 2.79
C GLY A 79 31.57 6.74 1.74
N GLY A 80 31.91 7.50 0.69
CA GLY A 80 30.94 7.98 -0.31
C GLY A 80 30.18 6.88 -1.06
N VAL A 81 30.85 5.77 -1.38
CA VAL A 81 30.23 4.66 -2.12
C VAL A 81 29.19 3.92 -1.27
N LYS A 82 29.48 3.65 0.00
CA LYS A 82 28.53 2.98 0.90
C LYS A 82 27.37 3.89 1.31
N ALA A 83 27.62 5.18 1.46
CA ALA A 83 26.57 6.18 1.66
C ALA A 83 25.58 6.23 0.48
N LEU A 84 26.10 6.17 -0.75
CA LEU A 84 25.28 6.11 -1.96
C LEU A 84 24.48 4.80 -2.07
N GLN A 85 25.08 3.67 -1.67
CA GLN A 85 24.37 2.37 -1.58
C GLN A 85 23.24 2.39 -0.54
N LEU A 86 23.45 3.04 0.61
CA LEU A 86 22.43 3.17 1.63
C LEU A 86 21.25 4.02 1.15
N ALA A 87 21.51 5.17 0.53
CA ALA A 87 20.49 5.99 -0.12
C ALA A 87 19.70 5.16 -1.16
N GLY A 88 20.44 4.43 -2.00
CA GLY A 88 19.89 3.50 -2.98
C GLY A 88 18.88 2.50 -2.39
N ARG A 89 19.15 1.91 -1.22
CA ARG A 89 18.24 0.97 -0.55
C ARG A 89 16.91 1.61 -0.16
N PHE A 90 16.92 2.84 0.32
CA PHE A 90 15.69 3.57 0.63
C PHE A 90 14.89 3.91 -0.64
N LEU A 91 15.56 4.21 -1.75
CA LEU A 91 14.90 4.34 -3.04
C LEU A 91 14.32 3.02 -3.54
N CYS A 92 15.02 1.90 -3.33
CA CYS A 92 14.51 0.58 -3.68
C CYS A 92 13.23 0.24 -2.91
N LEU A 93 13.18 0.55 -1.61
CA LEU A 93 11.98 0.41 -0.79
C LEU A 93 10.80 1.21 -1.38
N ALA A 94 11.07 2.43 -1.82
CA ALA A 94 10.07 3.29 -2.43
C ALA A 94 9.54 2.70 -3.74
N ILE A 95 10.43 2.24 -4.62
CA ILE A 95 10.07 1.68 -5.93
C ILE A 95 9.31 0.36 -5.75
N ALA A 96 9.75 -0.51 -4.83
CA ALA A 96 9.06 -1.76 -4.52
C ALA A 96 7.63 -1.53 -4.00
N ALA A 97 7.34 -0.39 -3.37
CA ALA A 97 6.00 -0.06 -2.89
C ALA A 97 5.03 0.39 -3.99
N ILE A 98 5.52 0.81 -5.17
CA ILE A 98 4.69 1.38 -6.25
C ILE A 98 3.56 0.41 -6.69
N PRO A 99 3.81 -0.88 -6.99
CA PRO A 99 2.75 -1.80 -7.41
C PRO A 99 1.66 -1.97 -6.34
N THR A 100 2.07 -2.03 -5.07
CA THR A 100 1.13 -2.15 -3.93
C THR A 100 0.35 -0.87 -3.65
N ALA A 101 0.87 0.30 -4.02
CA ALA A 101 0.15 1.56 -3.86
C ALA A 101 -0.96 1.72 -4.91
N VAL A 102 -0.84 1.06 -6.06
CA VAL A 102 -1.83 1.14 -7.14
C VAL A 102 -2.96 0.12 -6.97
N MET A 103 -2.70 -1.02 -6.32
CA MET A 103 -3.71 -2.07 -6.15
C MET A 103 -4.92 -1.59 -5.33
N GLU A 104 -6.08 -2.18 -5.62
CA GLU A 104 -7.28 -1.92 -4.83
C GLU A 104 -7.36 -2.83 -3.59
N PRO A 105 -7.45 -2.29 -2.37
CA PRO A 105 -7.53 -3.09 -1.14
C PRO A 105 -8.73 -4.07 -1.14
N VAL A 106 -9.86 -3.65 -1.71
CA VAL A 106 -11.06 -4.50 -1.84
C VAL A 106 -10.79 -5.69 -2.78
N GLY A 107 -10.01 -5.48 -3.83
CA GLY A 107 -9.59 -6.53 -4.76
C GLY A 107 -8.76 -7.60 -4.04
N LEU A 108 -7.82 -7.19 -3.19
CA LEU A 108 -6.98 -8.10 -2.41
C LEU A 108 -7.83 -9.02 -1.51
N VAL A 109 -8.77 -8.45 -0.76
CA VAL A 109 -9.64 -9.24 0.14
C VAL A 109 -10.52 -10.22 -0.63
N ARG A 110 -10.97 -9.86 -1.85
CA ARG A 110 -11.73 -10.76 -2.73
C ARG A 110 -10.89 -11.94 -3.20
N VAL A 111 -9.61 -11.73 -3.52
CA VAL A 111 -8.69 -12.83 -3.87
C VAL A 111 -8.41 -13.70 -2.64
N MET A 112 -8.20 -13.11 -1.47
CA MET A 112 -8.03 -13.87 -0.21
C MET A 112 -9.24 -14.76 0.10
N ASN A 113 -10.46 -14.26 -0.11
CA ASN A 113 -11.68 -15.05 0.08
C ASN A 113 -11.77 -16.25 -0.89
N ARG A 114 -11.21 -16.15 -2.10
CA ARG A 114 -11.10 -17.29 -3.02
C ARG A 114 -10.03 -18.30 -2.63
N MET A 115 -8.94 -17.86 -1.99
CA MET A 115 -7.86 -18.73 -1.53
C MET A 115 -8.21 -19.55 -0.28
N GLY A 116 -9.45 -19.46 0.22
CA GLY A 116 -9.90 -20.22 1.39
C GLY A 116 -9.53 -19.56 2.73
N PHE A 117 -9.22 -18.27 2.76
CA PHE A 117 -9.08 -17.56 4.03
C PHE A 117 -10.40 -17.60 4.82
N PRO A 118 -10.34 -17.70 6.16
CA PRO A 118 -11.54 -17.84 6.96
C PRO A 118 -12.43 -16.61 6.82
N ARG A 119 -13.73 -16.85 6.68
CA ARG A 119 -14.68 -15.82 6.24
C ARG A 119 -14.83 -14.67 7.21
N TYR A 120 -14.77 -14.94 8.52
CA TYR A 120 -14.83 -13.89 9.53
C TYR A 120 -13.73 -12.84 9.34
N LEU A 121 -12.51 -13.24 8.91
CA LEU A 121 -11.43 -12.30 8.60
C LEU A 121 -11.72 -11.51 7.33
N THR A 122 -12.11 -12.17 6.24
CA THR A 122 -12.35 -11.49 4.96
C THR A 122 -13.51 -10.50 5.02
N LEU A 123 -14.58 -10.82 5.76
CA LEU A 123 -15.68 -9.91 6.02
C LEU A 123 -15.25 -8.75 6.90
N GLY A 124 -14.53 -9.03 7.98
CA GLY A 124 -13.97 -7.99 8.85
C GLY A 124 -13.15 -7.00 8.04
N MET A 125 -12.23 -7.49 7.21
CA MET A 125 -11.43 -6.66 6.32
C MET A 125 -12.29 -5.84 5.33
N LEU A 126 -13.30 -6.44 4.69
CA LEU A 126 -14.21 -5.72 3.77
C LEU A 126 -15.00 -4.63 4.48
N VAL A 127 -15.52 -4.93 5.67
CA VAL A 127 -16.24 -3.97 6.52
C VAL A 127 -15.30 -2.84 6.90
N THR A 128 -14.11 -3.14 7.42
CA THR A 128 -13.12 -2.13 7.82
C THR A 128 -12.73 -1.23 6.64
N ILE A 129 -12.42 -1.80 5.47
CA ILE A 129 -12.03 -1.01 4.28
C ILE A 129 -13.15 -0.02 3.88
N ARG A 130 -14.42 -0.42 4.01
CA ARG A 130 -15.57 0.44 3.71
C ARG A 130 -15.91 1.42 4.83
N PHE A 131 -15.68 1.02 6.08
CA PHE A 131 -16.05 1.77 7.27
C PHE A 131 -15.06 2.89 7.59
N VAL A 132 -13.75 2.68 7.36
CA VAL A 132 -12.71 3.71 7.60
C VAL A 132 -12.99 5.04 6.87
N PRO A 133 -13.29 5.08 5.56
CA PRO A 133 -13.60 6.35 4.90
C PRO A 133 -14.88 7.00 5.45
N TYR A 134 -15.90 6.21 5.75
CA TYR A 134 -17.13 6.70 6.36
C TYR A 134 -16.88 7.33 7.75
N MET A 135 -16.06 6.69 8.58
CA MET A 135 -15.63 7.25 9.87
C MET A 135 -14.79 8.50 9.75
N ALA A 136 -13.93 8.59 8.73
CA ALA A 136 -13.17 9.80 8.46
C ALA A 136 -14.09 10.98 8.14
N GLU A 137 -15.12 10.77 7.33
CA GLU A 137 -16.14 11.78 7.00
C GLU A 137 -16.94 12.22 8.23
N GLU A 138 -17.42 11.25 9.02
CA GLU A 138 -18.14 11.53 10.26
C GLU A 138 -17.26 12.35 11.23
N MET A 139 -15.98 11.99 11.37
CA MET A 139 -15.05 12.73 12.21
C MET A 139 -14.78 14.15 11.67
N MET A 140 -14.77 14.36 10.36
CA MET A 140 -14.70 15.71 9.77
C MET A 140 -15.97 16.52 10.05
N GLN A 141 -17.15 15.90 9.99
CA GLN A 141 -18.42 16.55 10.31
C GLN A 141 -18.49 16.97 11.78
N ILE A 142 -18.14 16.06 12.70
CA ILE A 142 -18.07 16.36 14.14
C ILE A 142 -17.07 17.49 14.39
N ARG A 143 -15.89 17.44 13.78
CA ARG A 143 -14.89 18.53 13.88
C ARG A 143 -15.42 19.87 13.39
N THR A 144 -16.18 19.86 12.30
CA THR A 144 -16.77 21.07 11.72
C THR A 144 -17.87 21.65 12.62
N ALA A 145 -18.71 20.78 13.20
CA ALA A 145 -19.74 21.16 14.16
C ALA A 145 -19.15 21.67 15.49
N MET A 146 -18.01 21.15 15.94
CA MET A 146 -17.29 21.73 17.08
C MET A 146 -16.74 23.11 16.73
N LYS A 147 -16.14 23.28 15.55
CA LYS A 147 -15.60 24.54 15.09
C LYS A 147 -16.67 25.64 15.01
N SER A 148 -17.91 25.31 14.61
CA SER A 148 -19.02 26.26 14.59
C SER A 148 -19.49 26.70 15.98
N ARG A 149 -19.29 25.85 17.00
CA ARG A 149 -19.56 26.16 18.42
C ARG A 149 -18.44 26.97 19.09
N GLY A 150 -17.52 27.54 18.32
CA GLY A 150 -16.38 28.32 18.85
C GLY A 150 -15.29 27.47 19.51
N ILE A 151 -15.42 26.14 19.50
CA ILE A 151 -14.42 25.23 20.03
C ILE A 151 -13.29 25.16 19.01
N ARG A 152 -12.23 25.92 19.25
CA ARG A 152 -10.95 25.68 18.58
C ARG A 152 -10.36 24.41 19.17
N THR A 153 -10.28 23.36 18.36
CA THR A 153 -9.60 22.10 18.68
C THR A 153 -8.09 22.37 18.81
N GLY A 154 -7.68 23.05 19.88
CA GLY A 154 -6.28 23.19 20.25
C GLY A 154 -5.81 21.87 20.85
N TRP A 155 -4.68 21.36 20.37
CA TRP A 155 -4.01 20.17 20.94
C TRP A 155 -3.65 20.36 22.42
N TYR A 156 -3.66 21.61 22.90
CA TYR A 156 -3.27 22.04 24.23
C TYR A 156 -4.24 21.62 25.36
N ASN A 157 -5.47 21.17 25.07
CA ASN A 157 -6.44 20.76 26.11
C ASN A 157 -7.05 19.36 25.85
N PRO A 158 -6.35 18.26 26.23
CA PRO A 158 -6.79 16.89 25.96
C PRO A 158 -8.13 16.54 26.63
N LYS A 159 -8.42 17.10 27.81
CA LYS A 159 -9.71 16.90 28.51
C LYS A 159 -10.91 17.40 27.70
N PHE A 160 -10.73 18.50 26.97
CA PHE A 160 -11.79 19.08 26.15
C PHE A 160 -11.98 18.29 24.86
N LEU A 161 -10.88 17.89 24.21
CA LEU A 161 -10.91 17.02 23.03
C LEU A 161 -11.64 15.70 23.31
N TYR A 162 -11.39 15.10 24.48
CA TYR A 162 -12.03 13.86 24.88
C TYR A 162 -13.56 14.01 24.93
N ARG A 163 -14.07 15.02 25.65
CA ARG A 163 -15.51 15.21 25.80
C ARG A 163 -16.21 15.68 24.53
N ALA A 164 -15.55 16.54 23.75
CA ALA A 164 -16.16 17.17 22.59
C ALA A 164 -16.06 16.34 21.31
N LEU A 165 -15.02 15.51 21.14
CA LEU A 165 -14.79 14.69 19.94
C LEU A 165 -14.86 13.19 20.22
N ILE A 166 -14.13 12.70 21.22
CA ILE A 166 -13.95 11.25 21.41
C ILE A 166 -15.26 10.59 21.85
N ILE A 167 -15.97 11.17 22.82
CA ILE A 167 -17.24 10.60 23.31
C ILE A 167 -18.27 10.46 22.16
N PRO A 168 -18.58 11.51 21.36
CA PRO A 168 -19.49 11.37 20.21
C PRO A 168 -19.05 10.33 19.19
N VAL A 169 -17.74 10.26 18.88
CA VAL A 169 -17.20 9.27 17.93
C VAL A 169 -17.40 7.84 18.45
N ILE A 170 -17.13 7.58 19.73
CA ILE A 170 -17.31 6.26 20.33
C ILE A 170 -18.79 5.84 20.28
N ILE A 171 -19.71 6.71 20.70
CA ILE A 171 -21.16 6.43 20.66
C ILE A 171 -21.59 6.08 19.23
N ARG A 172 -21.08 6.83 18.25
CA ARG A 172 -21.38 6.60 16.83
C ARG A 172 -20.87 5.26 16.33
N ILE A 173 -19.65 4.86 16.71
CA ILE A 173 -19.07 3.56 16.36
C ILE A 173 -19.90 2.42 16.94
N ILE A 174 -20.30 2.50 18.21
CA ILE A 174 -21.14 1.48 18.88
C ILE A 174 -22.47 1.33 18.13
N ASN A 175 -23.18 2.43 17.89
CA ASN A 175 -24.47 2.39 17.20
C ASN A 175 -24.36 1.79 15.79
N ILE A 176 -23.29 2.09 15.04
CA ILE A 176 -23.12 1.52 13.70
C ILE A 176 -22.75 0.04 13.78
N SER A 177 -21.97 -0.38 14.77
CA SER A 177 -21.65 -1.78 15.00
C SER A 177 -22.90 -2.61 15.29
N ASP A 178 -23.80 -2.11 16.16
CA ASP A 178 -25.05 -2.80 16.49
C ASP A 178 -25.97 -2.90 15.26
N LEU A 179 -26.11 -1.80 14.51
CA LEU A 179 -26.87 -1.79 13.26
C LEU A 179 -26.29 -2.76 12.23
N LEU A 180 -24.97 -2.81 12.09
CA LEU A 180 -24.30 -3.72 11.17
C LEU A 180 -24.51 -5.18 11.60
N THR A 181 -24.45 -5.47 12.90
CA THR A 181 -24.66 -6.81 13.44
C THR A 181 -26.08 -7.29 13.16
N VAL A 182 -27.10 -6.48 13.49
CA VAL A 182 -28.51 -6.79 13.20
C VAL A 182 -28.75 -6.93 11.69
N SER A 183 -28.12 -6.08 10.86
CA SER A 183 -28.23 -6.17 9.39
C SER A 183 -27.61 -7.45 8.82
N ILE A 184 -26.52 -7.94 9.42
CA ILE A 184 -25.86 -9.18 9.04
C ILE A 184 -26.71 -10.39 9.48
N GLU A 185 -27.27 -10.36 10.68
CA GLU A 185 -28.15 -11.41 11.22
C GLU A 185 -29.45 -11.53 10.41
N THR A 186 -30.11 -10.41 10.10
CA THR A 186 -31.35 -10.39 9.29
C THR A 186 -31.14 -10.86 7.86
N ARG A 187 -29.93 -10.73 7.31
CA ARG A 187 -29.54 -11.27 5.99
C ARG A 187 -29.18 -12.76 6.03
N GLY A 188 -29.34 -13.43 7.17
CA GLY A 188 -29.05 -14.85 7.32
C GLY A 188 -27.58 -15.18 7.16
N PHE A 189 -26.69 -14.26 7.54
CA PHE A 189 -25.25 -14.49 7.40
C PHE A 189 -24.77 -15.54 8.41
N VAL A 190 -24.51 -16.75 7.93
CA VAL A 190 -23.99 -17.83 8.76
C VAL A 190 -22.47 -17.85 8.68
N MET A 191 -21.79 -17.82 9.84
CA MET A 191 -20.32 -17.92 9.95
C MET A 191 -19.78 -19.31 9.54
N LYS A 192 -20.65 -20.34 9.52
CA LYS A 192 -20.30 -21.69 9.05
C LYS A 192 -19.98 -21.71 7.56
N ASP A 193 -19.22 -22.73 7.16
CA ASP A 193 -18.63 -22.89 5.83
C ASP A 193 -19.65 -23.20 4.71
N VAL A 194 -20.62 -22.30 4.50
CA VAL A 194 -21.70 -22.44 3.51
C VAL A 194 -21.32 -21.64 2.28
N LYS A 195 -20.90 -22.23 1.15
CA LYS A 195 -20.41 -21.51 -0.06
C LYS A 195 -21.05 -20.12 -0.30
N ALA A 196 -20.33 -19.05 0.05
CA ALA A 196 -20.78 -17.68 -0.20
C ALA A 196 -20.30 -17.25 -1.58
N THR A 197 -21.21 -16.77 -2.43
CA THR A 197 -20.90 -16.33 -3.78
C THR A 197 -20.20 -14.98 -3.78
N VAL A 198 -18.94 -14.93 -4.21
CA VAL A 198 -18.19 -13.67 -4.38
C VAL A 198 -18.64 -13.00 -5.68
N TYR A 199 -19.46 -11.96 -5.58
CA TYR A 199 -20.18 -11.35 -6.71
C TYR A 199 -19.30 -10.57 -7.70
N GLN A 200 -18.13 -10.11 -7.27
CA GLN A 200 -17.20 -9.38 -8.13
C GLN A 200 -15.82 -9.98 -8.00
N VAL A 201 -15.45 -10.73 -9.03
CA VAL A 201 -14.16 -11.37 -9.12
C VAL A 201 -13.28 -10.44 -9.96
N PRO A 202 -12.10 -10.03 -9.47
CA PRO A 202 -11.13 -9.38 -10.34
C PRO A 202 -10.76 -10.36 -11.46
N SER A 203 -11.13 -10.04 -12.68
CA SER A 203 -10.75 -10.82 -13.87
C SER A 203 -9.28 -10.58 -14.18
N TRP A 204 -8.54 -11.66 -14.43
CA TRP A 204 -7.15 -11.58 -14.88
C TRP A 204 -7.08 -10.83 -16.21
N SER A 205 -6.27 -9.78 -16.29
CA SER A 205 -6.02 -9.05 -17.53
C SER A 205 -4.74 -9.54 -18.22
N PHE A 206 -4.74 -9.57 -19.55
CA PHE A 206 -3.52 -9.85 -20.34
C PHE A 206 -2.38 -8.85 -20.06
N LYS A 207 -2.72 -7.65 -19.57
CA LYS A 207 -1.74 -6.65 -19.13
C LYS A 207 -1.01 -7.07 -17.86
N ASP A 208 -1.66 -7.80 -16.94
CA ASP A 208 -1.03 -8.31 -15.72
C ASP A 208 0.03 -9.36 -16.06
N THR A 209 -0.27 -10.26 -17.02
CA THR A 209 0.71 -11.25 -17.49
C THR A 209 1.89 -10.60 -18.19
N LEU A 210 1.65 -9.58 -19.01
CA LEU A 210 2.73 -8.87 -19.71
C LEU A 210 3.63 -8.12 -18.72
N TYR A 211 3.06 -7.49 -17.70
CA TYR A 211 3.82 -6.79 -16.65
C TYR A 211 4.72 -7.76 -15.87
N ALA A 212 4.15 -8.88 -15.41
CA ALA A 212 4.90 -9.88 -14.67
C ALA A 212 6.04 -10.50 -15.49
N VAL A 213 5.80 -10.81 -16.76
CA VAL A 213 6.85 -11.36 -17.65
C VAL A 213 7.99 -10.36 -17.82
N LEU A 214 7.69 -9.09 -18.07
CA LEU A 214 8.71 -8.04 -18.24
C LEU A 214 9.53 -7.84 -16.96
N LEU A 215 8.88 -7.84 -15.79
CA LEU A 215 9.53 -7.70 -14.50
C LEU A 215 10.46 -8.89 -14.20
N VAL A 216 9.99 -10.13 -14.43
CA VAL A 216 10.81 -11.33 -14.29
C VAL A 216 12.04 -11.27 -15.20
N LEU A 217 11.87 -10.79 -16.44
CA LEU A 217 12.98 -10.63 -17.38
C LEU A 217 14.03 -9.65 -16.85
N VAL A 218 13.60 -8.49 -16.32
CA VAL A 218 14.50 -7.51 -15.66
C VAL A 218 15.22 -8.17 -14.47
N VAL A 219 14.50 -8.87 -13.61
CA VAL A 219 15.09 -9.55 -12.44
C VAL A 219 16.15 -10.57 -12.87
N VAL A 220 15.87 -11.40 -13.88
CA VAL A 220 16.81 -12.43 -14.36
C VAL A 220 18.06 -11.80 -14.98
N VAL A 221 17.91 -10.77 -15.82
CA VAL A 221 19.04 -10.10 -16.47
C VAL A 221 19.97 -9.46 -15.43
N PHE A 222 19.42 -8.70 -14.48
CA PHE A 222 20.22 -7.98 -13.50
C PHE A 222 20.79 -8.88 -12.40
N SER A 223 20.06 -9.93 -11.98
CA SER A 223 20.62 -10.94 -11.07
C SER A 223 21.75 -11.72 -11.73
N GLY A 224 21.62 -12.12 -13.00
CA GLY A 224 22.69 -12.78 -13.76
C GLY A 224 23.95 -11.91 -13.90
N MET A 225 23.78 -10.62 -14.19
CA MET A 225 24.90 -9.66 -14.22
C MET A 225 25.54 -9.47 -12.84
N GLY A 226 24.74 -9.42 -11.77
CA GLY A 226 25.23 -9.28 -10.40
C GLY A 226 26.04 -10.47 -9.90
N VAL A 227 25.71 -11.68 -10.36
CA VAL A 227 26.48 -12.91 -10.09
C VAL A 227 27.81 -12.89 -10.84
N TRP A 228 27.82 -12.54 -12.12
CA TRP A 228 29.04 -12.47 -12.93
C TRP A 228 30.08 -11.47 -12.41
N HIS A 229 29.63 -10.31 -11.91
CA HIS A 229 30.50 -9.31 -11.31
C HIS A 229 30.89 -9.60 -9.85
N GLY A 230 30.43 -10.72 -9.27
CA GLY A 230 30.73 -11.12 -7.89
C GLY A 230 31.75 -12.24 -7.73
N THR A 231 32.17 -12.86 -8.83
CA THR A 231 33.14 -13.97 -8.86
C THR A 231 34.54 -13.54 -9.33
N GLY A 232 34.85 -12.24 -9.28
CA GLY A 232 36.15 -11.67 -9.66
C GLY A 232 36.79 -10.92 -8.51
#